data_AF-A0A840AZX9-F1
#
_entry.id   AF-A0A840AZX9-F1
#
_cell.length_a   1.000
_cell.length_b   1.000
_cell.length_c   1.000
_cell.angle_alpha   90.00
_cell.angle_beta   90.00
_cell.angle_gamma   90.00
#
_symmetry.space_group_name_H-M   'P 1'
#
loop_
_entity.id
_entity.type
_entity.pdbx_description
1 polymer ?
#
loop_
_entity_poly.entity_id
_entity_poly.type
_entity_poly.pdbx_seq_one_letter_code
_entity_poly.pdbx_strand_id
1 'polypeptide(L)'
;MSRSGRILVTGVLLTTSLFQLAPAFAAGGGGLPWEGPLQQIQQSITGPVAGFIALAAVAVAGGMLIFGGELNDFARRLMYVVLVAGILLGATQIVALFGSTGASIADVAPTNGTTLRGGEGAHG
;
A
#
# COMPACT_ATOMS: atom_id res chain seq x y z
N MET A 1 -26.36 9.01 -20.24
CA MET A 1 -25.52 8.16 -19.37
C MET A 1 -24.10 8.70 -19.35
N SER A 2 -23.64 9.47 -18.35
CA SER A 2 -22.20 9.83 -18.23
C SER A 2 -21.87 10.62 -16.95
N ARG A 3 -22.82 11.40 -16.41
CA ARG A 3 -22.53 12.34 -15.30
C ARG A 3 -22.14 11.63 -13.99
N SER A 4 -22.84 10.54 -13.66
CA SER A 4 -22.59 9.79 -12.43
C SER A 4 -21.26 9.04 -12.43
N GLY A 5 -20.84 8.48 -13.58
CA GLY A 5 -19.55 7.80 -13.71
C GLY A 5 -18.36 8.75 -13.54
N ARG A 6 -18.50 9.99 -14.06
CA ARG A 6 -17.47 11.02 -13.93
C ARG A 6 -17.28 11.44 -12.47
N ILE A 7 -18.36 11.68 -11.73
CA ILE A 7 -18.30 12.06 -10.30
C ILE A 7 -17.60 10.98 -9.46
N LEU A 8 -17.85 9.71 -9.76
CA LEU A 8 -17.23 8.58 -9.05
C LEU A 8 -15.75 8.42 -9.36
N VAL A 9 -15.36 8.58 -10.62
CA VAL A 9 -13.95 8.53 -11.03
C VAL A 9 -13.17 9.70 -10.44
N THR A 10 -13.74 10.91 -10.44
CA THR A 10 -13.09 12.07 -9.81
C THR A 10 -12.97 11.92 -8.30
N GLY A 11 -13.99 11.35 -7.63
CA GLY A 11 -13.94 11.06 -6.19
C GLY A 11 -12.85 10.05 -5.82
N VAL A 12 -12.73 8.95 -6.57
CA VAL A 12 -11.71 7.91 -6.32
C VAL A 12 -10.28 8.42 -6.58
N LEU A 13 -10.10 9.28 -7.58
CA LEU A 13 -8.80 9.90 -7.88
C LEU A 13 -8.39 10.92 -6.80
N LEU A 14 -9.34 11.68 -6.24
CA LEU A 14 -9.07 12.60 -5.14
C LEU A 14 -8.69 11.86 -3.85
N THR A 15 -9.39 10.76 -3.51
CA THR A 15 -9.10 10.00 -2.29
C THR A 15 -7.75 9.26 -2.35
N THR A 16 -7.37 8.77 -3.53
CA THR A 16 -6.05 8.13 -3.74
C THR A 16 -4.91 9.13 -3.71
N SER A 17 -5.12 10.36 -4.19
CA SER A 17 -4.11 11.44 -4.10
C SER A 17 -3.88 11.92 -2.66
N LEU A 18 -4.91 11.91 -1.81
CA LEU A 18 -4.81 12.30 -0.40
C LEU A 18 -4.04 11.26 0.45
N PHE A 19 -4.10 9.98 0.08
CA PHE A 19 -3.38 8.89 0.76
C PHE A 19 -1.86 8.87 0.48
N GLN A 20 -1.36 9.66 -0.48
CA GLN A 20 0.06 9.72 -0.86
C GLN A 20 0.84 10.88 -0.22
N LEU A 21 0.24 11.62 0.72
CA LEU A 21 1.00 12.57 1.54
C LEU A 21 1.80 11.80 2.61
N ALA A 22 2.97 11.31 2.22
CA ALA A 22 4.00 10.93 3.18
C ALA A 22 4.35 12.15 4.05
N PRO A 23 4.58 12.01 5.37
CA PRO A 23 5.02 13.13 6.19
C PRO A 23 6.42 13.55 5.73
N ALA A 24 6.52 14.70 5.06
CA ALA A 24 7.80 15.34 4.82
C ALA A 24 8.31 15.91 6.15
N PHE A 25 9.01 15.08 6.93
CA PHE A 25 9.80 15.54 8.07
C PHE A 25 11.00 16.34 7.54
N ALA A 26 10.79 17.64 7.32
CA ALA A 26 11.88 18.60 7.17
C ALA A 26 12.48 18.87 8.56
N ALA A 27 13.42 18.02 8.95
CA ALA A 27 14.34 18.35 10.02
C ALA A 27 15.31 19.44 9.51
N GLY A 28 15.27 20.62 10.13
CA GLY A 28 16.38 21.59 10.07
C GLY A 28 15.99 22.99 9.60
N GLY A 29 16.20 24.00 10.46
CA GLY A 29 16.27 25.40 10.04
C GLY A 29 15.70 26.44 11.00
N GLY A 30 15.99 26.37 12.31
CA GLY A 30 15.61 27.43 13.24
C GLY A 30 16.29 28.76 12.92
N GLY A 31 15.51 29.86 12.83
CA GLY A 31 16.06 31.22 12.74
C GLY A 31 15.19 32.29 12.08
N LEU A 32 14.02 31.95 11.52
CA LEU A 32 13.21 32.90 10.77
C LEU A 32 11.88 33.19 11.50
N PRO A 33 11.43 34.46 11.63
CA PRO A 33 10.25 34.81 12.45
C PRO A 33 8.92 34.25 11.91
N TRP A 34 8.89 33.79 10.66
CA TRP A 34 7.74 33.12 10.02
C TRP A 34 7.71 31.60 10.21
N GLU A 35 8.77 31.00 10.76
CA GLU A 35 8.87 29.55 10.97
C GLU A 35 7.91 29.09 12.08
N GLY A 36 7.74 29.88 13.14
CA GLY A 36 6.79 29.59 14.23
C GLY A 36 5.33 29.47 13.77
N PRO A 37 4.78 30.46 13.04
CA PRO A 37 3.43 30.36 12.47
C PRO A 37 3.25 29.19 11.50
N LEU A 38 4.26 28.86 10.69
CA LEU A 38 4.21 27.72 9.77
C LEU A 38 4.25 26.38 10.50
N GLN A 39 5.07 26.25 11.55
CA GLN A 39 5.07 25.08 12.44
C GLN A 39 3.74 24.92 13.18
N GLN A 40 3.12 26.02 13.60
CA GLN A 40 1.84 25.99 14.30
C GLN A 40 0.71 25.49 13.38
N ILE A 41 0.73 25.86 12.10
CA ILE A 41 -0.19 25.32 11.09
C ILE A 41 0.08 23.83 10.85
N GLN A 42 1.36 23.44 10.72
CA GLN A 42 1.72 22.02 10.54
C GLN A 42 1.26 21.18 11.73
N GLN A 43 1.51 21.63 12.96
CA GLN A 43 1.03 21.00 14.19
C GLN A 43 -0.50 21.01 14.30
N SER A 44 -1.20 21.98 13.71
CA SER A 44 -2.67 21.99 13.73
C SER A 44 -3.27 20.95 12.78
N ILE A 45 -2.58 20.64 11.68
CA ILE A 45 -3.01 19.65 10.68
C ILE A 45 -2.64 18.22 11.11
N THR A 46 -1.54 18.04 11.84
CA THR A 46 -1.12 16.71 12.34
C THR A 46 -1.42 16.48 13.82
N GLY A 47 -1.91 17.50 14.54
CA GLY A 47 -2.12 17.45 15.98
C GLY A 47 -3.47 16.86 16.41
N PRO A 48 -3.74 16.85 17.72
CA PRO A 48 -4.93 16.22 18.31
C PRO A 48 -6.26 16.74 17.74
N VAL A 49 -6.28 18.02 17.33
CA VAL A 49 -7.46 18.68 16.74
C VAL A 49 -7.88 17.98 15.44
N ALA A 50 -6.92 17.66 14.56
CA ALA A 50 -7.19 16.91 13.34
C ALA A 50 -7.74 15.50 13.65
N GLY A 51 -7.22 14.86 14.71
CA GLY A 51 -7.73 13.58 15.20
C GLY A 51 -9.20 13.64 15.63
N PHE A 52 -9.61 14.68 16.36
CA PHE A 52 -11.02 14.84 16.76
C PHE A 52 -11.95 15.11 15.57
N ILE A 53 -11.50 15.89 14.59
CA ILE A 53 -12.25 16.12 13.34
C ILE A 53 -12.41 14.82 12.56
N ALA A 54 -11.34 14.02 12.45
CA ALA A 54 -11.38 12.71 11.79
C ALA A 54 -12.35 11.75 12.49
N LEU A 55 -12.31 11.71 13.83
CA LEU A 55 -13.23 10.90 14.61
C LEU A 55 -14.70 11.33 14.40
N ALA A 56 -14.96 12.64 14.42
CA ALA A 56 -16.29 13.18 14.15
C ALA A 56 -16.78 12.83 12.73
N ALA A 57 -15.90 12.94 11.72
CA ALA A 57 -16.23 12.58 10.34
C ALA A 57 -16.58 11.09 10.18
N VAL A 58 -15.82 10.20 10.83
CA VAL A 58 -16.10 8.76 10.83
C VAL A 58 -17.43 8.46 11.54
N ALA A 59 -17.71 9.13 12.66
CA ALA A 59 -18.97 8.98 13.38
C ALA A 59 -20.17 9.46 12.55
N VAL A 60 -20.04 10.58 11.84
CA VAL A 60 -21.09 11.08 10.93
C VAL A 60 -21.27 10.13 9.74
N ALA A 61 -20.19 9.63 9.14
CA ALA A 61 -20.26 8.65 8.06
C ALA A 61 -20.93 7.35 8.51
N GLY A 62 -20.57 6.83 9.70
CA GLY A 62 -21.21 5.67 10.33
C GLY A 62 -22.68 5.92 10.71
N GLY A 63 -22.99 7.12 11.18
CA GLY A 63 -24.35 7.55 11.50
C GLY A 63 -25.24 7.64 10.25
N MET A 64 -24.73 8.21 9.15
CA MET A 64 -25.42 8.26 7.85
C MET A 64 -25.68 6.85 7.28
N LEU A 65 -24.77 5.92 7.59
CA LEU A 65 -24.89 4.49 7.30
C LEU A 65 -26.04 3.85 8.09
N ILE A 66 -26.12 4.05 9.41
CA ILE A 66 -27.11 3.39 10.29
C ILE A 66 -28.51 4.03 10.16
N PHE A 67 -28.60 5.36 10.12
CA PHE A 67 -29.87 6.08 10.13
C PHE A 67 -30.51 6.29 8.75
N GLY A 68 -29.82 5.88 7.68
CA GLY A 68 -30.46 5.57 6.40
C GLY A 68 -30.91 6.79 5.59
N GLY A 69 -30.03 7.26 4.70
CA GLY A 69 -30.44 7.99 3.50
C GLY A 69 -30.50 7.09 2.26
N GLU A 70 -29.56 6.15 2.15
CA GLU A 70 -29.34 5.33 0.93
C GLU A 70 -28.63 4.00 1.29
N LEU A 71 -28.92 3.39 2.46
CA LEU A 71 -28.12 2.28 3.01
C LEU A 71 -27.93 1.11 2.03
N ASN A 72 -28.95 0.80 1.23
CA ASN A 72 -28.89 -0.25 0.21
C ASN A 72 -27.85 0.07 -0.89
N ASP A 73 -27.74 1.34 -1.30
CA ASP A 73 -26.75 1.78 -2.30
C ASP A 73 -25.34 1.83 -1.72
N PHE A 74 -25.19 2.28 -0.47
CA PHE A 74 -23.89 2.24 0.22
C PHE A 74 -23.41 0.80 0.43
N ALA A 75 -24.27 -0.09 0.94
CA ALA A 75 -23.94 -1.49 1.18
C ALA A 75 -23.58 -2.21 -0.13
N ARG A 76 -24.32 -1.96 -1.20
CA ARG A 76 -24.01 -2.47 -2.55
C ARG A 76 -22.64 -2.00 -3.02
N ARG A 77 -22.29 -0.73 -2.78
CA ARG A 77 -21.00 -0.16 -3.18
C ARG A 77 -19.84 -0.71 -2.34
N LEU A 78 -20.04 -0.87 -1.03
CA LEU A 78 -19.06 -1.45 -0.13
C LEU A 78 -18.80 -2.91 -0.47
N MET A 79 -19.85 -3.67 -0.79
CA MET A 79 -19.75 -5.06 -1.24
C MET A 79 -18.84 -5.18 -2.47
N TYR A 80 -18.99 -4.30 -3.47
CA TYR A 80 -18.11 -4.30 -4.64
C TYR A 80 -16.64 -4.01 -4.29
N VAL A 81 -16.38 -3.02 -3.43
CA VAL A 81 -15.02 -2.68 -3.00
C VAL A 81 -14.36 -3.84 -2.26
N VAL A 82 -15.08 -4.45 -1.31
CA VAL A 82 -14.59 -5.58 -0.52
C VAL A 82 -14.37 -6.81 -1.41
N LEU A 83 -15.28 -7.09 -2.34
CA LEU A 83 -15.17 -8.23 -3.25
C LEU A 83 -13.95 -8.09 -4.17
N VAL A 84 -13.72 -6.91 -4.72
CA VAL A 84 -12.51 -6.63 -5.54
C VAL A 84 -11.24 -6.72 -4.69
N ALA A 85 -11.21 -6.10 -3.53
CA ALA A 85 -10.05 -6.15 -2.63
C ALA A 85 -9.73 -7.58 -2.20
N GLY A 86 -10.74 -8.37 -1.82
CA GLY A 86 -10.59 -9.77 -1.46
C GLY A 86 -10.05 -10.63 -2.59
N ILE A 87 -10.53 -10.43 -3.83
CA ILE A 87 -9.98 -11.12 -5.00
C ILE A 87 -8.52 -10.74 -5.24
N LEU A 88 -8.16 -9.46 -5.17
CA LEU A 88 -6.77 -9.02 -5.38
C LEU A 88 -5.82 -9.58 -4.30
N LEU A 89 -6.23 -9.57 -3.04
CA LEU A 89 -5.47 -10.15 -1.93
C LEU A 89 -5.38 -11.68 -2.02
N GLY A 90 -6.44 -12.36 -2.49
CA GLY A 90 -6.43 -13.80 -2.71
C GLY A 90 -5.63 -14.22 -3.95
N ALA A 91 -5.60 -13.37 -4.99
CA ALA A 91 -4.92 -13.66 -6.24
C ALA A 91 -3.40 -13.82 -6.05
N THR A 92 -2.77 -13.06 -5.15
CA THR A 92 -1.34 -13.24 -4.84
C THR A 92 -1.05 -14.63 -4.28
N GLN A 93 -1.96 -15.18 -3.48
CA GLN A 93 -1.84 -16.53 -2.94
C GLN A 93 -1.96 -17.57 -4.05
N ILE A 94 -2.92 -17.41 -4.98
CA ILE A 94 -3.09 -18.31 -6.12
C ILE A 94 -1.85 -18.27 -7.02
N VAL A 95 -1.33 -17.09 -7.34
CA VAL A 95 -0.11 -16.93 -8.16
C VAL A 95 1.09 -17.60 -7.49
N ALA A 96 1.23 -17.50 -6.16
CA ALA A 96 2.32 -18.15 -5.43
C ALA A 96 2.29 -19.69 -5.53
N LEU A 97 1.10 -20.30 -5.58
CA LEU A 97 0.95 -21.76 -5.73
C LEU A 97 1.52 -22.27 -7.05
N PHE A 98 1.40 -21.48 -8.13
CA PHE A 98 1.91 -21.85 -9.47
C PHE A 98 3.30 -21.26 -9.77
N GLY A 99 3.69 -20.17 -9.10
CA GLY A 99 5.01 -19.55 -9.26
C GLY A 99 6.13 -20.29 -8.53
N SER A 100 5.83 -21.02 -7.45
CA SER A 100 6.80 -21.83 -6.70
C SER A 100 7.13 -23.18 -7.33
N THR A 101 6.31 -23.67 -8.26
CA THR A 101 6.58 -24.90 -9.03
C THR A 101 7.44 -24.63 -10.29
N GLY A 102 7.78 -23.37 -10.57
CA GLY A 102 8.65 -22.98 -11.68
C GLY A 102 10.12 -23.21 -11.37
N ALA A 103 10.61 -24.41 -11.71
CA ALA A 103 12.01 -24.81 -11.95
C ALA A 103 13.10 -24.23 -11.03
N SER A 104 13.62 -25.05 -10.11
CA SER A 104 15.01 -24.89 -9.66
C SER A 104 15.92 -25.23 -10.83
N ILE A 105 16.44 -24.21 -11.52
CA ILE A 105 17.60 -24.37 -12.38
C ILE A 105 18.72 -24.80 -11.44
N ALA A 106 19.09 -26.08 -11.49
CA ALA A 106 20.29 -26.56 -10.85
C ALA A 106 21.44 -25.75 -11.44
N ASP A 107 22.14 -25.00 -10.59
CA ASP A 107 23.45 -24.47 -10.93
C ASP A 107 24.35 -25.68 -11.19
N VAL A 108 24.51 -26.05 -12.46
CA VAL A 108 25.47 -27.08 -12.85
C VAL A 108 26.82 -26.41 -12.63
N ALA A 109 27.37 -26.60 -11.43
CA ALA A 109 28.74 -26.29 -11.13
C ALA A 109 29.59 -26.81 -12.30
N PRO A 110 30.38 -25.96 -12.98
CA PRO A 110 31.21 -26.43 -14.06
C PRO A 110 32.13 -27.48 -13.49
N THR A 111 31.95 -28.73 -13.91
CA THR A 111 32.93 -29.79 -13.73
C THR A 111 34.15 -29.37 -14.53
N ASN A 112 35.00 -28.57 -13.88
CA ASN A 112 36.33 -28.27 -14.35
C ASN A 112 37.06 -29.60 -14.44
N GLY A 113 37.05 -30.18 -15.64
CA GLY A 113 37.94 -31.23 -16.05
C GLY A 113 39.37 -30.73 -15.90
N THR A 114 39.94 -30.94 -14.72
CA THR A 114 41.37 -30.81 -14.48
C THR A 114 41.87 -32.19 -14.04
N THR A 115 42.00 -33.06 -15.03
CA THR A 115 43.26 -33.77 -15.28
C THR A 115 44.17 -34.00 -14.05
N LEU A 116 43.79 -34.92 -13.15
CA LEU A 116 44.80 -35.65 -12.38
C LEU A 116 45.24 -36.87 -13.19
N ARG A 117 46.06 -36.52 -14.18
CA ARG A 117 47.03 -37.34 -14.88
C ARG A 117 47.87 -38.13 -13.88
N GLY A 118 47.96 -39.44 -14.16
CA GLY A 118 49.05 -40.37 -13.85
C GLY A 118 50.06 -40.03 -12.76
N GLY A 119 50.09 -40.89 -11.75
CA GLY A 119 51.12 -40.90 -10.71
C GLY A 119 51.19 -42.27 -10.04
N GLU A 120 51.49 -43.29 -10.84
CA GLU A 120 52.02 -44.57 -10.39
C GLU A 120 53.47 -44.36 -9.91
N GLY A 121 53.86 -44.94 -8.75
CA GLY A 121 55.26 -45.14 -8.38
C GLY A 121 55.66 -44.82 -6.94
N ALA A 122 55.94 -45.88 -6.18
CA ALA A 122 56.98 -46.03 -5.16
C ALA A 122 57.04 -45.02 -3.99
N HIS A 123 56.86 -45.54 -2.77
CA HIS A 123 57.81 -45.51 -1.64
C HIS A 123 57.05 -45.65 -0.31
N GLY A 124 57.42 -46.67 0.48
CA GLY A 124 56.87 -47.01 1.79
C GLY A 124 57.03 -48.49 2.05
#